data_AF-A0A929VB04-F1
#
_entry.id   AF-A0A929VB04-F1
#
_cell.length_a   1.000
_cell.length_b   1.000
_cell.length_c   1.000
_cell.angle_alpha   90.00
_cell.angle_beta   90.00
_cell.angle_gamma   90.00
#
_symmetry.space_group_name_H-M   'P 1'
#
loop_
_entity.id
_entity.type
_entity.pdbx_description
1 polymer ?
#
loop_
_entity_poly.entity_id
_entity_poly.type
_entity_poly.pdbx_seq_one_letter_code
_entity_poly.pdbx_strand_id
1 'polypeptide(L)' 'MLQTQNHYFLRFPLEEIPEKKKAAIGVRGMKLGKNDALSQVYFLEDVDLSVAAVEGKSIALNTLKIASRDGRGQKKA' A
#
# COMPACT_ATOMS: atom_id res chain seq x y z
N MET A 1 1.67 -2.53 -3.04
CA MET A 1 1.54 -1.27 -2.25
C MET A 1 0.08 -1.00 -1.97
N LEU A 2 -0.23 -0.50 -0.77
CA LEU A 2 -1.58 -0.13 -0.32
C LEU A 2 -1.68 1.39 -0.11
N GLN A 3 -2.78 1.99 -0.58
CA GLN A 3 -3.12 3.39 -0.36
C GLN A 3 -4.46 3.49 0.38
N THR A 4 -4.56 4.47 1.26
CA THR A 4 -5.78 4.81 1.99
C THR A 4 -6.46 6.08 1.45
N GLN A 5 -7.71 6.29 1.85
CA GLN A 5 -8.45 7.52 1.56
C GLN A 5 -7.78 8.74 2.18
N ASN A 6 -7.16 8.60 3.37
CA ASN A 6 -6.41 9.67 4.03
C ASN A 6 -4.95 9.82 3.56
N HIS A 7 -4.65 9.35 2.35
CA HIS A 7 -3.34 9.47 1.68
C HIS A 7 -2.16 8.87 2.45
N TYR A 8 -2.40 7.81 3.24
CA TYR A 8 -1.35 6.93 3.72
C TYR A 8 -1.00 5.87 2.68
N PHE A 9 0.29 5.62 2.51
CA PHE A 9 0.87 4.65 1.59
C PHE A 9 1.73 3.65 2.35
N LEU A 10 1.48 2.36 2.15
CA LEU A 10 2.31 1.27 2.67
C LEU A 10 2.86 0.43 1.51
N ARG A 11 4.17 0.49 1.32
CA ARG A 11 4.90 -0.41 0.42
C ARG A 11 5.58 -1.48 1.26
N PHE A 12 5.34 -2.74 0.93
CA PHE A 12 5.98 -3.89 1.54
C PHE A 12 6.20 -4.97 0.46
N PRO A 13 7.18 -5.87 0.64
CA PRO A 13 7.50 -6.93 -0.32
C PRO A 13 6.37 -7.96 -0.43
N LEU A 14 6.24 -8.59 -1.60
CA LEU A 14 5.20 -9.61 -1.81
C LEU A 14 5.46 -10.85 -0.95
N GLU A 15 6.73 -11.16 -0.67
CA GLU A 15 7.14 -12.32 0.14
C GLU A 15 6.60 -12.28 1.58
N GLU A 16 6.21 -11.10 2.09
CA GLU A 16 5.60 -10.99 3.42
C GLU A 16 4.13 -11.45 3.47
N ILE A 17 3.49 -11.69 2.32
CA ILE A 17 2.12 -12.20 2.25
C ILE A 17 2.17 -13.74 2.24
N PRO A 18 1.74 -14.41 3.32
CA PRO A 18 1.72 -15.87 3.33
C PRO A 18 0.62 -16.39 2.41
N GLU A 19 0.93 -17.46 1.69
CA GLU A 19 -0.05 -18.21 0.92
C GLU A 19 -1.12 -18.81 1.83
N LYS A 20 -2.38 -18.70 1.41
CA LYS A 20 -3.53 -19.26 2.13
C LYS A 20 -4.48 -19.94 1.15
N LYS A 21 -5.21 -20.93 1.66
CA LYS A 21 -6.29 -21.59 0.90
C LYS A 21 -7.36 -20.59 0.50
N LYS A 22 -8.03 -20.83 -0.64
CA LYS A 22 -9.10 -19.97 -1.19
C LYS A 22 -10.20 -19.59 -0.19
N ALA A 23 -10.55 -20.49 0.73
CA ALA A 23 -11.61 -20.28 1.73
C ALA A 23 -11.13 -19.58 3.01
N ALA A 24 -9.86 -19.18 3.10
CA ALA A 24 -9.33 -18.48 4.26
C ALA A 24 -9.70 -16.99 4.23
N ILE A 25 -9.82 -16.40 5.42
CA ILE A 25 -10.12 -14.96 5.60
C ILE A 25 -9.02 -14.01 5.11
N GLY A 26 -7.81 -14.52 4.85
CA GLY A 26 -6.64 -13.72 4.48
C GLY A 26 -5.79 -13.28 5.68
N VAL A 27 -4.96 -12.25 5.47
CA VAL A 27 -4.14 -11.59 6.50
C VAL A 27 -4.30 -10.09 6.44
N ARG A 28 -4.00 -9.39 7.53
CA ARG A 28 -4.00 -7.93 7.55
C ARG A 28 -2.80 -7.39 6.76
N GLY A 29 -3.08 -6.53 5.78
CA GLY A 29 -2.05 -5.87 4.96
C GLY A 29 -1.53 -4.57 5.57
N MET A 30 -2.42 -3.75 6.12
CA MET A 30 -2.12 -2.41 6.65
C MET A 30 -2.95 -2.10 7.89
N LYS A 31 -2.34 -1.37 8.83
CA LYS A 31 -3.05 -0.83 10.00
C LYS A 31 -3.67 0.51 9.67
N LEU A 32 -5.00 0.55 9.57
CA LEU A 32 -5.77 1.74 9.26
C LEU A 32 -5.98 2.63 10.49
N GLY A 33 -6.12 3.94 10.25
CA GLY A 33 -6.55 4.90 11.26
C GLY A 33 -8.06 4.80 11.55
N LYS A 34 -8.53 5.53 12.56
CA LYS A 34 -9.97 5.66 12.84
C LYS A 34 -10.66 6.30 11.63
N ASN A 35 -11.76 5.69 11.17
CA ASN A 35 -12.53 6.14 10.00
C ASN A 35 -11.71 6.23 8.70
N ASP A 36 -10.64 5.44 8.59
CA ASP A 36 -9.85 5.34 7.38
C ASP A 36 -10.15 4.03 6.65
N ALA A 37 -9.98 4.03 5.34
CA ALA A 37 -10.25 2.87 4.50
C ALA A 37 -9.19 2.79 3.40
N LEU A 38 -8.92 1.56 2.94
CA LEU A 38 -8.13 1.36 1.73
C LEU A 38 -8.90 1.92 0.53
N SER A 39 -8.20 2.66 -0.32
CA SER A 39 -8.75 3.25 -1.54
C SER A 39 -8.19 2.57 -2.79
N GLN A 40 -6.89 2.31 -2.82
CA GLN A 40 -6.20 1.75 -3.99
C GLN A 40 -5.13 0.74 -3.59
N VAL A 41 -4.87 -0.19 -4.50
CA VAL A 41 -3.82 -1.22 -4.40
C VAL A 41 -3.04 -1.20 -5.69
N TYR A 42 -1.71 -1.19 -5.56
CA TYR A 42 -0.80 -1.18 -6.71
C TYR A 42 0.14 -2.38 -6.64
N PHE A 43 0.28 -3.08 -7.76
CA PHE A 43 1.40 -3.98 -8.00
C PHE A 43 2.51 -3.15 -8.62
N LEU A 44 3.62 -3.03 -7.91
CA LEU A 44 4.77 -2.25 -8.39
C LEU A 44 5.76 -3.24 -8.97
N GLU A 45 6.03 -3.11 -10.26
CA GLU A 45 7.14 -3.79 -10.91
C GLU A 45 8.39 -2.90 -10.82
N ASP A 46 9.57 -3.50 -10.76
CA ASP A 46 10.82 -2.75 -10.60
C ASP A 46 11.21 -1.94 -11.85
N VAL A 47 10.59 -2.24 -12.99
CA VAL A 47 10.97 -1.66 -14.30
C VAL A 47 10.21 -0.38 -14.60
N ASP A 48 8.94 -0.28 -14.21
CA ASP A 48 8.08 0.86 -14.55
C ASP A 48 7.82 1.79 -13.38
N LEU A 49 7.99 3.10 -13.62
CA LEU A 49 7.62 4.15 -12.70
C LEU A 49 6.10 4.19 -12.55
N SER A 50 5.59 3.58 -11.48
CA SER A 50 4.18 3.70 -11.14
C SER A 50 3.92 5.07 -10.51
N VAL A 51 3.02 5.85 -11.09
CA VAL A 51 2.65 7.19 -10.61
C VAL A 51 1.21 7.20 -10.15
N ALA A 52 0.96 7.70 -8.94
CA ALA A 52 -0.39 7.98 -8.45
C ALA A 52 -0.63 9.49 -8.37
N ALA A 53 -1.79 9.94 -8.85
CA ALA A 53 -2.27 11.30 -8.64
C ALA A 53 -2.92 11.41 -7.26
N VAL A 54 -2.34 12.21 -6.38
CA VAL A 54 -2.86 12.52 -5.05
C VAL A 54 -3.13 14.01 -4.99
N GLU A 55 -4.40 14.40 -4.91
CA GLU A 55 -4.82 15.81 -4.80
C GLU A 55 -4.18 16.74 -5.86
N GLY A 56 -4.00 16.24 -7.09
CA GLY A 56 -3.40 17.00 -8.20
C GLY A 56 -1.86 16.96 -8.27
N LYS A 57 -1.19 16.27 -7.34
CA LYS A 57 0.25 16.00 -7.39
C LYS A 57 0.53 14.58 -7.84
N SER A 58 1.49 14.42 -8.75
CA SER A 58 1.99 13.11 -9.19
C SER A 58 3.06 12.59 -8.24
N ILE A 59 2.81 11.44 -7.62
CA ILE A 59 3.76 10.77 -6.71
C ILE A 59 4.29 9.50 -7.39
N ALA A 60 5.61 9.41 -7.53
CA ALA A 60 6.29 8.20 -7.98
C ALA A 60 6.29 7.14 -6.86
N LEU A 61 5.42 6.14 -6.97
CA LEU A 61 5.21 5.11 -5.96
C LEU A 61 6.46 4.25 -5.73
N ASN A 62 7.25 4.03 -6.78
CA ASN A 62 8.49 3.25 -6.72
C ASN A 62 9.59 3.91 -5.87
N THR A 63 9.44 5.19 -5.51
CA THR A 63 10.39 5.90 -4.63
C THR A 63 10.02 5.80 -3.15
N LEU A 64 8.80 5.33 -2.83
CA LEU A 64 8.32 5.23 -1.46
C LEU A 64 9.07 4.13 -0.70
N LYS A 65 9.41 4.43 0.55
CA LYS A 65 10.19 3.54 1.42
C LYS A 65 9.42 2.23 1.65
N ILE A 66 10.14 1.12 1.52
CA ILE A 66 9.66 -0.21 1.90
C ILE A 66 9.61 -0.29 3.43
N ALA A 67 8.48 -0.77 3.95
CA ALA A 67 8.24 -1.05 5.36
C ALA A 67 7.65 -2.46 5.49
N SER A 68 7.46 -2.92 6.73
CA SER A 68 6.85 -4.22 7.01
C SER A 68 5.34 -4.22 6.72
N ARG A 69 4.81 -5.38 6.35
CA ARG A 69 3.37 -5.66 6.33
C ARG A 69 2.76 -5.31 7.69
N ASP A 70 1.50 -4.92 7.66
CA ASP A 70 0.73 -4.52 8.84
C ASP A 70 1.21 -3.22 9.52
N GLY A 71 2.07 -2.46 8.84
CA GLY A 71 2.41 -1.09 9.23
C GLY A 71 1.28 -0.10 8.95
N ARG A 72 1.41 1.11 9.50
CA ARG A 72 0.51 2.24 9.18
C ARG A 72 0.88 2.95 7.86
N GLY A 73 2.09 2.76 7.36
CA GLY A 73 2.57 3.45 6.17
C GLY A 73 2.92 4.93 6.41
N GLN A 74 3.22 5.63 5.32
CA GLN A 74 3.63 7.04 5.31
C GLN A 74 2.50 7.91 4.78
N LYS A 75 2.19 9.03 5.45
CA LYS A 75 1.26 10.02 4.92
C LYS A 75 1.96 10.84 3.83
N LYS A 76 1.31 11.00 2.68
CA LYS A 76 1.72 11.92 1.62
C LYS A 76 0.59 12.92 1.38
N ALA A 77 0.96 14.17 1.13
CA ALA A 77 0.06 15.31 0.94
C ALA A 77 0.54 16.14 -0.25
#